data_AF-A0A2X1PKT6-F1
#
_entry.id   AF-A0A2X1PKT6-F1
#
_cell.length_a   1.000
_cell.length_b   1.000
_cell.length_c   1.000
_cell.angle_alpha   90.00
_cell.angle_beta   90.00
_cell.angle_gamma   90.00
#
_symmetry.space_group_name_H-M   'P 1'
#
loop_
_entity.id
_entity.type
_entity.pdbx_description
1 polymer ?
#
loop_
_entity_poly.entity_id
_entity_poly.type
_entity_poly.pdbx_seq_one_letter_code
_entity_poly.pdbx_strand_id
1 'polypeptide(L)' 'MADATNVLAEGEVQQLMNVNDPETSEANYMRVIYSKTARLFEVAGQAAAIVAGGTEAQEKALQDYGRYLGTCISARG' A
#
# COMPACT_ATOMS: atom_id res chain seq x y z
N MET A 1 11.98 -7.54 19.49
CA MET A 1 11.82 -8.81 18.73
C MET A 1 10.52 -9.51 19.06
N ALA A 2 10.13 -9.63 20.34
CA ALA A 2 8.83 -10.19 20.73
C ALA A 2 7.62 -9.45 20.13
N ASP A 3 7.66 -8.11 20.05
CA ASP A 3 6.55 -7.33 19.47
C ASP A 3 6.32 -7.59 17.98
N ALA A 4 7.39 -7.78 17.20
CA ALA A 4 7.26 -8.08 15.78
C ALA A 4 6.61 -9.45 15.55
N THR A 5 6.94 -10.43 16.40
CA THR A 5 6.32 -11.76 16.35
C THR A 5 4.86 -11.73 16.80
N ASN A 6 4.51 -10.90 17.78
CA ASN A 6 3.14 -10.77 18.26
C ASN A 6 2.24 -10.11 17.20
N VAL A 7 2.74 -9.08 16.53
CA VAL A 7 2.04 -8.42 15.41
C VAL A 7 1.88 -9.36 14.21
N LEU A 8 2.87 -10.21 13.93
CA LEU A 8 2.77 -11.22 12.88
C LEU A 8 1.73 -12.30 13.23
N ALA A 9 1.71 -12.78 14.48
CA ALA A 9 0.74 -13.77 14.93
C ALA A 9 -0.70 -13.23 14.95
N GLU A 10 -0.89 -11.98 15.39
CA GLU A 10 -2.20 -11.31 15.32
C GLU A 10 -2.68 -11.12 13.88
N GLY A 11 -1.76 -10.80 12.96
CA GLY A 11 -2.05 -10.67 11.53
C GLY A 11 -2.50 -11.96 10.88
N GLU A 12 -1.86 -13.10 11.17
CA GLU A 12 -2.30 -14.40 10.65
C GLU A 12 -3.64 -14.84 11.25
N VAL A 13 -3.88 -14.56 12.53
CA VAL A 13 -5.17 -14.84 13.19
C VAL A 13 -6.28 -13.99 12.59
N GLN A 14 -6.05 -12.70 12.32
CA GLN A 14 -7.00 -11.84 11.59
C GLN A 14 -7.26 -12.33 10.16
N GLN A 15 -6.22 -12.78 9.45
CA GLN A 15 -6.39 -13.37 8.13
C GLN A 15 -7.25 -14.64 8.18
N LEU A 16 -7.07 -15.49 9.17
CA LEU A 16 -7.84 -16.72 9.34
C LEU A 16 -9.29 -16.45 9.77
N MET A 17 -9.53 -15.43 10.61
CA MET A 17 -10.89 -15.00 11.00
C MET A 17 -11.66 -14.44 9.80
N ASN A 18 -11.00 -13.73 8.89
CA ASN A 18 -11.63 -13.17 7.68
C ASN A 18 -11.88 -14.20 6.57
N VAL A 19 -11.44 -15.46 6.69
CA VAL A 19 -11.75 -16.52 5.73
C VAL A 19 -13.25 -16.88 5.72
N ASN A 20 -13.99 -16.51 6.78
CA ASN A 20 -15.42 -16.82 6.91
C ASN A 20 -16.32 -15.60 7.09
N ASP A 21 -15.87 -14.40 6.69
CA ASP A 21 -16.72 -13.22 6.71
C ASP A 21 -17.24 -12.87 5.30
N PRO A 22 -18.42 -13.37 4.89
CA PRO A 22 -19.06 -13.03 3.62
C PRO A 22 -19.53 -11.56 3.55
N GLU A 23 -19.39 -10.78 4.63
CA GLU A 23 -19.60 -9.32 4.66
C GLU A 23 -18.31 -8.54 4.39
N THR A 24 -17.31 -9.14 3.71
CA THR A 24 -16.24 -8.35 3.10
C THR A 24 -16.85 -7.51 1.97
N SER A 25 -17.38 -6.35 2.32
CA SER A 25 -17.99 -5.43 1.35
C SER A 25 -16.99 -5.14 0.22
N GLU A 26 -17.51 -4.97 -0.99
CA GLU A 26 -16.73 -4.59 -2.18
C GLU A 26 -15.79 -3.40 -1.92
N ALA A 27 -16.19 -2.50 -1.01
CA ALA A 27 -15.38 -1.38 -0.55
C ALA A 27 -14.07 -1.79 0.14
N ASN A 28 -14.08 -2.83 0.99
CA ASN A 28 -12.85 -3.34 1.62
C ASN A 28 -11.98 -4.11 0.63
N TYR A 29 -12.58 -4.88 -0.29
CA TYR A 29 -11.86 -5.59 -1.34
C TYR A 29 -11.14 -4.60 -2.29
N MET A 30 -11.86 -3.57 -2.76
CA MET A 30 -11.30 -2.49 -3.57
C MET A 30 -10.24 -1.69 -2.81
N ARG A 31 -10.46 -1.40 -1.52
CA ARG A 31 -9.47 -0.68 -0.70
C ARG A 31 -8.19 -1.47 -0.52
N VAL A 32 -8.23 -2.80 -0.36
CA VAL A 32 -7.04 -3.63 -0.21
C VAL A 32 -6.26 -3.72 -1.52
N ILE A 33 -6.93 -3.91 -2.67
CA ILE A 33 -6.28 -3.91 -3.99
C ILE A 33 -5.67 -2.54 -4.31
N TYR A 34 -6.41 -1.47 -4.05
CA TYR A 34 -5.97 -0.10 -4.26
C TYR A 34 -4.79 0.28 -3.35
N SER A 35 -4.85 -0.16 -2.08
CA SER A 35 -3.81 0.14 -1.09
C SER A 35 -2.52 -0.61 -1.34
N LYS A 36 -2.54 -1.82 -1.92
CA LYS A 36 -1.32 -2.62 -2.09
C LYS A 36 -0.47 -2.15 -3.28
N THR A 37 -1.10 -1.74 -4.37
CA THR A 37 -0.38 -1.37 -5.60
C THR A 37 -0.07 0.14 -5.63
N ALA A 38 -1.04 1.01 -5.34
CA ALA A 38 -0.80 2.46 -5.40
C ALA A 38 0.22 2.94 -4.37
N ARG A 39 0.24 2.33 -3.18
CA ARG A 39 1.23 2.63 -2.14
C ARG A 39 2.64 2.21 -2.51
N LEU A 40 2.80 1.12 -3.27
CA LEU A 40 4.11 0.68 -3.74
C LEU A 40 4.70 1.71 -4.71
N PHE A 41 3.91 2.20 -5.67
CA PHE A 41 4.35 3.22 -6.62
C PHE A 41 4.62 4.57 -5.95
N GLU A 42 3.82 4.95 -4.97
CA GLU A 42 4.03 6.16 -4.16
C GLU A 42 5.40 6.14 -3.44
N VAL A 43 5.69 5.05 -2.71
CA VAL A 43 6.94 4.91 -1.96
C VAL A 43 8.14 4.73 -2.90
N ALA A 44 7.98 4.01 -4.01
CA ALA A 44 9.03 3.85 -5.02
C ALA A 44 9.40 5.19 -5.69
N GLY A 45 8.41 6.02 -6.02
CA GLY A 45 8.64 7.36 -6.58
C GLY A 45 9.41 8.26 -5.62
N GLN A 46 9.01 8.26 -4.34
CA GLN A 46 9.72 9.01 -3.30
C GLN A 46 11.15 8.49 -3.09
N ALA A 47 11.35 7.16 -3.02
CA ALA A 47 12.67 6.56 -2.83
C ALA A 47 13.62 6.87 -4.00
N ALA A 48 13.11 6.88 -5.24
CA ALA A 48 13.90 7.26 -6.41
C ALA A 48 14.38 8.73 -6.34
N ALA A 49 13.53 9.63 -5.85
CA ALA A 49 13.88 11.03 -5.64
C ALA A 49 14.99 11.21 -4.59
N ILE A 50 14.88 10.48 -3.47
CA ILE A 50 15.87 10.49 -2.38
C ILE A 50 17.23 9.98 -2.89
N VAL A 51 17.24 8.84 -3.60
CA VAL A 51 18.47 8.25 -4.15
C VAL A 51 19.13 9.16 -5.19
N ALA A 52 18.34 9.92 -5.94
CA ALA A 52 18.84 10.89 -6.91
C ALA A 52 19.34 12.21 -6.27
N GLY A 53 19.23 12.37 -4.95
CA GLY A 53 19.56 13.62 -4.26
C GLY A 53 18.60 14.77 -4.57
N GLY A 54 17.33 14.44 -4.86
CA GLY A 54 16.28 15.40 -5.14
C GLY A 54 15.91 16.25 -3.93
N THR A 55 15.36 17.43 -4.18
CA THR A 55 14.81 18.31 -3.15
C THR A 55 13.50 17.75 -2.57
N GLU A 56 13.10 18.18 -1.36
CA GLU A 56 11.81 17.78 -0.76
C GLU A 56 10.60 18.02 -1.69
N ALA A 57 10.65 19.09 -2.50
CA ALA A 57 9.63 19.38 -3.49
C ALA A 57 9.57 18.31 -4.60
N GLN A 58 10.73 17.80 -5.03
CA GLN A 58 10.82 16.74 -6.04
C GLN A 58 10.44 15.37 -5.46
N GLU A 59 10.80 15.09 -4.20
CA GLU A 59 10.33 13.89 -3.49
C GLU A 59 8.81 13.85 -3.43
N LYS A 60 8.17 14.96 -3.05
CA LYS A 60 6.72 15.06 -2.96
C LYS A 60 6.04 14.97 -4.33
N ALA A 61 6.63 15.60 -5.35
CA ALA A 61 6.12 15.51 -6.72
C ALA A 61 6.19 14.07 -7.27
N LEU A 62 7.27 13.35 -7.02
CA LEU A 62 7.44 11.95 -7.45
C LEU A 62 6.58 10.98 -6.64
N GLN A 63 6.37 11.27 -5.35
CA GLN A 63 5.43 10.55 -4.49
C GLN A 63 4.00 10.67 -5.02
N ASP A 64 3.53 11.89 -5.30
CA ASP A 64 2.21 12.16 -5.85
C ASP A 64 2.04 11.51 -7.23
N TYR A 65 3.07 11.61 -8.09
CA TYR A 65 3.09 10.93 -9.38
C TYR A 65 2.91 9.42 -9.24
N GLY A 66 3.66 8.78 -8.33
CA GLY A 66 3.55 7.34 -8.04
C GLY A 66 2.16 6.95 -7.55
N ARG A 67 1.56 7.77 -6.67
CA ARG A 67 0.20 7.55 -6.16
C ARG A 67 -0.85 7.58 -7.27
N TYR A 68 -0.81 8.59 -8.15
CA TYR A 68 -1.76 8.70 -9.26
C TYR A 68 -1.55 7.62 -10.32
N LEU A 69 -0.30 7.32 -10.66
CA LEU A 69 0.02 6.25 -11.60
C LEU A 69 -0.45 4.89 -11.09
N GLY A 70 -0.14 4.55 -9.84
CA GLY A 70 -0.57 3.31 -9.22
C GLY A 70 -2.10 3.22 -9.08
N THR A 71 -2.76 4.33 -8.78
CA THR A 71 -4.24 4.45 -8.81
C THR A 71 -4.81 4.09 -10.18
N CYS A 72 -4.27 4.68 -11.25
CA CYS A 72 -4.73 4.45 -12.61
C CYS A 72 -4.49 3.00 -13.07
N ILE A 73 -3.36 2.41 -12.69
CA ILE A 73 -3.03 1.02 -13.01
C ILE A 73 -3.98 0.07 -12.26
N SER A 74 -4.24 0.33 -10.98
CA SER A 74 -5.14 -0.48 -10.15
C SER A 74 -6.60 -0.40 -10.58
N ALA A 75 -7.06 0.75 -11.09
CA ALA A 75 -8.44 0.92 -11.55
C ALA A 75 -8.74 0.21 -12.90
N ARG A 76 -7.73 -0.41 -13.52
CA ARG A 76 -7.84 -1.04 -14.85
C ARG A 76 -7.88 -2.56 -14.82
N GLY A 77 -7.83 -3.19 -13.64
CA GLY A 77 -7.94 -4.64 -13.42
C GLY A 77 -9.22 -4.98 -12.66
#